data_AF-A0A3S3QZR6-F1
#
_entry.id   AF-A0A3S3QZR6-F1
#
_cell.length_a   1.000
_cell.length_b   1.000
_cell.length_c   1.000
_cell.angle_alpha   90.00
_cell.angle_beta   90.00
_cell.angle_gamma   90.00
#
_symmetry.space_group_name_H-M   'P 1'
#
loop_
_entity.id
_entity.type
_entity.pdbx_description
1 polymer ?
#
loop_
_entity_poly.entity_id
_entity_poly.type
_entity_poly.pdbx_seq_one_letter_code
_entity_poly.pdbx_strand_id
1 'polypeptide(L)'
;MQRDAASAHHRRNLNTKFLDLDGGKWAGKAKTLEIRSSNFCVPTLLSSEEIVLPPCVDRKFEVMLVLQSMTSGACMSVLDIPLRKALQLFYAPQPLRRKILKEDIRLDRRKEAGGTRSRGGDFYLPFWSDVKRHISGDCDLTQLTDDRMKSNRNFKRLYPLLKEGVLELLSAKLRWSNEPVEIVPQSVHGTLRIEDLGGTIRIKDALQARVRGEYTRIVYPYFSEEPALPEEGGRLGLWVMQQALTELDPGDMRIIDALRRTFFAPQTTPLQGNEEAVFRENYMSLIGEWERLKHE
;
A
#
# COMPACT_ATOMS: atom_id res chain seq x y z
N MET A 1 -60.54 40.68 13.65
CA MET A 1 -60.52 41.56 14.85
C MET A 1 -59.91 40.77 16.00
N GLN A 2 -59.21 41.45 16.91
CA GLN A 2 -58.46 40.92 18.08
C GLN A 2 -57.26 39.99 17.71
N ARG A 3 -55.99 40.18 18.14
CA ARG A 3 -55.32 40.67 19.40
C ARG A 3 -55.33 39.63 20.54
N ASP A 4 -54.31 39.52 21.42
CA ASP A 4 -52.98 40.18 21.58
C ASP A 4 -51.95 39.15 22.17
N ALA A 5 -50.64 39.36 22.40
CA ALA A 5 -49.55 40.11 21.72
C ALA A 5 -48.31 40.38 22.65
N ALA A 6 -47.67 39.36 23.24
CA ALA A 6 -46.46 39.53 24.10
C ALA A 6 -45.36 38.49 23.76
N SER A 7 -44.08 38.81 23.45
CA SER A 7 -43.07 39.70 24.08
C SER A 7 -42.43 39.08 25.34
N ALA A 8 -41.14 39.14 25.66
CA ALA A 8 -39.83 39.33 25.01
C ALA A 8 -38.80 39.42 26.17
N HIS A 9 -37.59 38.85 26.08
CA HIS A 9 -36.40 39.27 26.87
C HIS A 9 -35.14 38.66 26.21
N HIS A 10 -34.29 39.42 25.51
CA HIS A 10 -33.27 40.39 25.96
C HIS A 10 -31.96 39.73 26.48
N ARG A 11 -30.87 39.96 25.73
CA ARG A 11 -29.48 39.54 26.03
C ARG A 11 -28.70 40.68 26.70
N ARG A 12 -27.55 40.32 27.30
CA ARG A 12 -26.46 41.16 27.84
C ARG A 12 -26.68 41.65 29.29
N ASN A 13 -25.75 41.31 30.18
CA ASN A 13 -24.65 42.24 30.44
C ASN A 13 -23.39 41.58 31.02
N LEU A 14 -22.30 42.34 30.98
CA LEU A 14 -20.95 41.98 31.46
C LEU A 14 -20.86 41.93 32.98
N ASN A 15 -19.82 41.27 33.51
CA ASN A 15 -19.06 41.90 34.59
C ASN A 15 -17.59 41.44 34.69
N THR A 16 -16.71 42.40 34.93
CA THR A 16 -15.26 42.25 35.14
C THR A 16 -14.92 42.54 36.61
N LYS A 17 -13.98 41.77 37.18
CA LYS A 17 -12.98 42.18 38.21
C LYS A 17 -12.08 40.95 38.48
N PHE A 18 -10.78 40.99 38.19
CA PHE A 18 -9.69 41.61 38.98
C PHE A 18 -9.52 41.04 40.40
N LEU A 19 -8.46 40.26 40.58
CA LEU A 19 -7.52 40.32 41.71
C LEU A 19 -6.23 39.58 41.33
N ASP A 20 -5.09 40.16 41.70
CA ASP A 20 -3.74 39.65 41.45
C ASP A 20 -3.38 38.44 42.33
N LEU A 21 -2.29 37.72 41.98
CA LEU A 21 -1.26 37.24 42.92
C LEU A 21 -0.01 36.70 42.18
N ASP A 22 1.12 37.37 42.42
CA ASP A 22 2.51 36.89 42.49
C ASP A 22 3.14 35.92 41.46
N GLY A 23 4.00 36.50 40.60
CA GLY A 23 5.45 36.45 40.83
C GLY A 23 6.18 35.09 40.82
N GLY A 24 6.88 34.77 39.73
CA GLY A 24 7.82 33.63 39.67
C GLY A 24 8.82 33.67 38.51
N LYS A 25 10.00 34.28 38.71
CA LYS A 25 11.10 34.26 37.73
C LYS A 25 11.67 32.85 37.58
N TRP A 26 11.90 32.41 36.34
CA TRP A 26 12.93 31.42 36.03
C TRP A 26 13.81 31.92 34.89
N ALA A 27 15.12 31.98 35.17
CA ALA A 27 16.14 32.43 34.25
C ALA A 27 17.30 31.43 34.20
N GLY A 28 17.87 31.26 33.00
CA GLY A 28 19.06 30.46 32.76
C GLY A 28 18.79 29.02 32.32
N LYS A 29 19.67 28.38 31.54
CA LYS A 29 20.95 28.85 30.98
C LYS A 29 21.12 28.30 29.56
N ALA A 30 21.43 29.16 28.60
CA ALA A 30 22.08 28.72 27.37
C ALA A 30 23.49 28.24 27.72
N LYS A 31 23.88 27.04 27.26
CA LYS A 31 25.24 26.52 27.41
C LYS A 31 25.87 26.42 26.03
N THR A 32 26.62 27.46 25.68
CA THR A 32 27.51 27.48 24.51
C THR A 32 28.52 26.33 24.62
N LEU A 33 28.66 25.55 23.56
CA LEU A 33 29.71 24.54 23.43
C LEU A 33 30.66 25.00 22.33
N GLU A 34 31.76 25.62 22.74
CA GLU A 34 32.88 25.90 21.85
C GLU A 34 33.51 24.57 21.42
N ILE A 35 33.65 24.35 20.12
CA ILE A 35 34.62 23.39 19.58
C ILE A 35 35.63 24.19 18.77
N ARG A 36 36.83 24.31 19.32
CA ARG A 36 37.99 24.86 18.61
C ARG A 36 38.47 23.83 17.59
N SER A 37 38.52 24.20 16.32
CA SER A 37 39.39 23.57 15.34
C SER A 37 40.35 24.63 14.80
N SER A 38 41.62 24.25 14.62
CA SER A 38 42.68 25.14 14.19
C SER A 38 43.29 24.66 12.87
N ASN A 39 43.41 25.60 11.92
CA ASN A 39 44.34 25.68 10.78
C ASN A 39 45.02 24.39 10.29
N PHE A 40 44.95 24.11 8.98
CA PHE A 40 46.06 24.47 8.07
C PHE A 40 45.74 24.31 6.55
N CYS A 41 46.36 25.21 5.76
CA CYS A 41 46.69 25.20 4.32
C CYS A 41 45.68 24.83 3.20
N VAL A 42 45.54 25.79 2.28
CA VAL A 42 45.17 25.66 0.87
C VAL A 42 46.44 25.86 0.02
N PRO A 43 46.58 25.21 -1.16
CA PRO A 43 46.69 25.97 -2.41
C PRO A 43 45.85 25.33 -3.55
N THR A 44 44.94 26.03 -4.24
CA THR A 44 45.12 27.08 -5.27
C THR A 44 44.92 26.51 -6.69
N LEU A 45 43.75 26.85 -7.26
CA LEU A 45 43.42 27.06 -8.69
C LEU A 45 43.86 26.04 -9.76
N LEU A 46 42.87 25.51 -10.48
CA LEU A 46 42.90 25.44 -11.95
C LEU A 46 41.48 25.64 -12.53
N SER A 47 41.42 25.92 -13.83
CA SER A 47 40.35 26.68 -14.50
C SER A 47 38.97 26.01 -14.58
N SER A 48 37.94 26.85 -14.49
CA SER A 48 36.55 26.57 -14.86
C SER A 48 36.36 26.57 -16.39
N GLU A 49 35.92 25.45 -16.95
CA GLU A 49 35.12 25.43 -18.19
C GLU A 49 33.69 25.04 -17.84
N GLU A 50 32.73 25.86 -18.27
CA GLU A 50 31.35 25.81 -17.85
C GLU A 50 30.49 25.07 -18.89
N ILE A 51 30.33 23.75 -18.72
CA ILE A 51 29.37 22.96 -19.51
C ILE A 51 28.10 22.77 -18.69
N VAL A 52 27.08 23.59 -18.97
CA VAL A 52 25.76 23.49 -18.36
C VAL A 52 25.03 22.24 -18.88
N LEU A 53 24.87 21.24 -18.01
CA LEU A 53 23.99 20.09 -18.23
C LEU A 53 22.86 20.08 -17.16
N PRO A 54 21.64 19.62 -17.52
CA PRO A 54 20.49 19.69 -16.62
C PRO A 54 20.62 18.75 -15.41
N PRO A 55 20.26 19.19 -14.19
CA PRO A 55 20.41 18.40 -12.98
C PRO A 55 19.25 17.40 -12.82
N CYS A 56 19.32 16.23 -13.47
CA CYS A 56 18.36 15.14 -13.22
C CYS A 56 18.82 13.73 -13.63
N VAL A 57 20.09 13.36 -13.44
CA VAL A 57 20.53 11.94 -13.52
C VAL A 57 21.58 11.62 -12.45
N ASP A 58 21.14 11.30 -11.23
CA ASP A 58 22.03 10.77 -10.20
C ASP A 58 22.25 9.25 -10.44
N ARG A 59 23.40 8.90 -11.04
CA ARG A 59 23.76 7.54 -11.44
C ARG A 59 24.18 6.67 -10.24
N LYS A 60 23.24 6.39 -9.34
CA LYS A 60 23.45 5.44 -8.22
C LYS A 60 22.46 4.27 -8.15
N PHE A 61 21.47 4.21 -9.03
CA PHE A 61 20.47 3.12 -9.05
C PHE A 61 20.78 1.94 -9.99
N GLU A 62 21.84 2.00 -10.79
CA GLU A 62 22.03 1.07 -11.92
C GLU A 62 22.85 -0.21 -11.62
N VAL A 63 23.34 -0.39 -10.38
CA VAL A 63 24.17 -1.56 -10.00
C VAL A 63 23.45 -2.54 -9.05
N MET A 64 22.32 -2.16 -8.45
CA MET A 64 21.56 -3.05 -7.52
C MET A 64 20.35 -3.75 -8.17
N LEU A 65 20.15 -3.61 -9.49
CA LEU A 65 19.04 -4.22 -10.24
C LEU A 65 19.43 -5.49 -11.03
N VAL A 66 20.72 -5.82 -11.11
CA VAL A 66 21.24 -6.95 -11.92
C VAL A 66 21.30 -8.28 -11.14
N LEU A 67 21.14 -8.26 -9.81
CA LEU A 67 21.16 -9.47 -8.95
C LEU A 67 19.82 -9.84 -8.29
N GLN A 68 18.72 -9.16 -8.62
CA GLN A 68 17.37 -9.56 -8.21
C GLN A 68 16.59 -10.35 -9.28
N SER A 69 17.17 -10.60 -10.46
CA SER A 69 16.49 -11.24 -11.59
C SER A 69 16.38 -12.78 -11.51
N MET A 70 17.00 -13.43 -10.51
CA MET A 70 17.11 -14.90 -10.46
C MET A 70 16.11 -15.64 -9.55
N THR A 71 15.14 -14.95 -8.94
CA THR A 71 13.97 -15.59 -8.28
C THR A 71 12.64 -15.32 -9.00
N SER A 72 12.67 -14.64 -10.16
CA SER A 72 11.49 -14.43 -11.02
C SER A 72 11.10 -15.68 -11.84
N GLY A 73 11.51 -16.87 -11.40
CA GLY A 73 11.09 -18.17 -11.95
C GLY A 73 9.77 -18.69 -11.39
N ALA A 74 9.01 -17.85 -10.68
CA ALA A 74 7.82 -18.23 -9.90
C ALA A 74 6.84 -19.09 -10.72
N CYS A 75 6.81 -20.39 -10.38
CA CYS A 75 5.64 -21.20 -10.66
C CYS A 75 4.44 -20.55 -9.96
N MET A 76 3.27 -20.59 -10.60
CA MET A 76 2.05 -19.97 -10.09
C MET A 76 0.93 -20.98 -10.27
N SER A 77 1.03 -22.11 -9.57
CA SER A 77 -0.08 -23.04 -9.39
C SER A 77 -1.10 -22.44 -8.42
N VAL A 78 -2.29 -23.03 -8.32
CA VAL A 78 -3.24 -22.67 -7.25
C VAL A 78 -2.69 -23.00 -5.86
N LEU A 79 -1.75 -23.95 -5.77
CA LEU A 79 -1.02 -24.31 -4.55
C LEU A 79 0.10 -23.33 -4.15
N ASP A 80 0.54 -22.42 -5.03
CA ASP A 80 1.52 -21.36 -4.72
C ASP A 80 1.02 -20.00 -5.24
N ILE A 81 0.12 -19.37 -4.50
CA ILE A 81 -0.72 -18.28 -4.98
C ILE A 81 -0.53 -16.99 -4.17
N PRO A 82 -0.40 -15.80 -4.82
CA PRO A 82 -0.40 -14.53 -4.10
C PRO A 82 -1.78 -14.24 -3.48
N LEU A 83 -1.80 -13.67 -2.27
CA LEU A 83 -3.03 -13.38 -1.51
C LEU A 83 -4.10 -12.66 -2.36
N ARG A 84 -3.73 -11.60 -3.09
CA ARG A 84 -4.61 -10.88 -4.03
C ARG A 84 -5.35 -11.81 -5.00
N LYS A 85 -4.67 -12.84 -5.51
CA LYS A 85 -5.23 -13.76 -6.50
C LYS A 85 -6.09 -14.84 -5.85
N ALA A 86 -5.75 -15.28 -4.63
CA ALA A 86 -6.64 -16.13 -3.84
C ALA A 86 -7.97 -15.41 -3.56
N LEU A 87 -7.91 -14.17 -3.03
CA LEU A 87 -9.09 -13.33 -2.80
C LEU A 87 -9.88 -13.06 -4.09
N GLN A 88 -9.20 -12.74 -5.20
CA GLN A 88 -9.84 -12.57 -6.51
C GLN A 88 -10.61 -13.84 -6.92
N LEU A 89 -10.02 -15.03 -6.75
CA LEU A 89 -10.64 -16.29 -7.14
C LEU A 89 -11.79 -16.69 -6.21
N PHE A 90 -11.71 -16.45 -4.89
CA PHE A 90 -12.80 -16.76 -3.96
C PHE A 90 -14.09 -16.02 -4.33
N TYR A 91 -13.98 -14.71 -4.60
CA TYR A 91 -15.15 -13.86 -4.86
C TYR A 91 -15.50 -13.68 -6.35
N ALA A 92 -14.71 -14.25 -7.27
CA ALA A 92 -15.00 -14.18 -8.69
C ALA A 92 -16.26 -14.99 -9.04
N PRO A 93 -17.22 -14.43 -9.80
CA PRO A 93 -18.31 -15.19 -10.38
C PRO A 93 -17.80 -16.40 -11.16
N GLN A 94 -18.51 -17.52 -11.12
CA GLN A 94 -18.07 -18.80 -11.69
C GLN A 94 -17.51 -18.71 -13.14
N PRO A 95 -18.12 -17.95 -14.08
CA PRO A 95 -17.56 -17.80 -15.43
C PRO A 95 -16.19 -17.10 -15.44
N LEU A 96 -16.01 -16.08 -14.60
CA LEU A 96 -14.75 -15.34 -14.47
C LEU A 96 -13.68 -16.22 -13.78
N ARG A 97 -14.04 -16.89 -12.69
CA ARG A 97 -13.15 -17.80 -11.95
C ARG A 97 -12.60 -18.90 -12.85
N ARG A 98 -13.50 -19.61 -13.55
CA ARG A 98 -13.15 -20.65 -14.54
C ARG A 98 -12.27 -20.10 -15.67
N LYS A 99 -12.53 -18.87 -16.15
CA LYS A 99 -11.70 -18.19 -17.16
C LYS A 99 -10.28 -17.89 -16.65
N ILE A 100 -10.12 -17.43 -15.41
CA ILE A 100 -8.81 -17.17 -14.79
C ILE A 100 -8.05 -18.50 -14.62
N LEU A 101 -8.70 -19.52 -14.05
CA LEU A 101 -8.11 -20.84 -13.82
C LEU A 101 -7.68 -21.54 -15.12
N LYS A 102 -8.52 -21.55 -16.16
CA LYS A 102 -8.15 -22.15 -17.46
C LYS A 102 -6.98 -21.42 -18.12
N GLU A 103 -6.89 -20.11 -17.99
CA GLU A 103 -5.74 -19.34 -18.50
C GLU A 103 -4.46 -19.69 -17.75
N ASP A 104 -4.51 -19.82 -16.42
CA ASP A 104 -3.35 -20.24 -15.62
C ASP A 104 -2.85 -21.64 -16.01
N ILE A 105 -3.78 -22.60 -16.12
CA ILE A 105 -3.48 -23.98 -16.56
C ILE A 105 -2.86 -23.97 -17.97
N ARG A 106 -3.41 -23.18 -18.91
CA ARG A 106 -2.87 -23.03 -20.27
C ARG A 106 -1.47 -22.44 -20.28
N LEU A 107 -1.20 -21.47 -19.41
CA LEU A 107 0.11 -20.85 -19.24
C LEU A 107 1.10 -21.79 -18.52
N ASP A 108 0.65 -22.73 -17.69
CA ASP A 108 1.49 -23.74 -17.03
C ASP A 108 1.87 -24.84 -18.03
N ARG A 109 0.89 -25.42 -18.75
CA ARG A 109 1.12 -26.34 -19.88
C ARG A 109 2.09 -25.75 -20.92
N ARG A 110 2.01 -24.44 -21.19
CA ARG A 110 2.97 -23.73 -22.07
C ARG A 110 4.39 -23.70 -21.49
N LYS A 111 4.54 -23.48 -20.19
CA LYS A 111 5.84 -23.47 -19.50
C LYS A 111 6.47 -24.86 -19.47
N GLU A 112 5.66 -25.88 -19.20
CA GLU A 112 6.04 -27.29 -19.24
C GLU A 112 6.52 -27.71 -20.64
N ALA A 113 5.90 -27.19 -21.70
CA ALA A 113 6.34 -27.36 -23.10
C ALA A 113 7.57 -26.50 -23.50
N GLY A 114 8.33 -25.95 -22.53
CA GLY A 114 9.54 -25.16 -22.78
C GLY A 114 9.32 -23.70 -23.16
N GLY A 115 8.07 -23.21 -23.17
CA GLY A 115 7.76 -21.81 -23.44
C GLY A 115 7.82 -20.91 -22.19
N THR A 116 7.60 -19.61 -22.37
CA THR A 116 7.46 -18.66 -21.26
C THR A 116 6.02 -18.53 -20.76
N ARG A 117 5.85 -18.40 -19.44
CA ARG A 117 4.56 -18.09 -18.78
C ARG A 117 4.11 -16.63 -19.00
N SER A 118 4.79 -15.88 -19.86
CA SER A 118 4.51 -14.45 -20.09
C SER A 118 3.15 -14.25 -20.77
N ARG A 119 2.21 -13.71 -20.00
CA ARG A 119 1.08 -12.95 -20.52
C ARG A 119 1.54 -11.51 -20.81
N GLY A 120 0.76 -10.74 -21.56
CA GLY A 120 1.03 -9.31 -21.76
C GLY A 120 1.22 -8.58 -20.42
N GLY A 121 2.06 -7.54 -20.44
CA GLY A 121 2.63 -6.93 -19.23
C GLY A 121 1.62 -6.60 -18.13
N ASP A 122 2.05 -6.80 -16.89
CA ASP A 122 1.26 -6.49 -15.71
C ASP A 122 1.08 -4.98 -15.51
N PHE A 123 -0.12 -4.54 -15.12
CA PHE A 123 -0.41 -3.16 -14.80
C PHE A 123 -0.14 -2.81 -13.32
N TYR A 124 -0.23 -3.78 -12.40
CA TYR A 124 -0.25 -3.46 -10.96
C TYR A 124 1.16 -3.26 -10.39
N LEU A 125 2.15 -4.10 -10.72
CA LEU A 125 3.52 -3.92 -10.20
C LEU A 125 4.13 -2.57 -10.62
N PRO A 126 4.07 -2.13 -11.91
CA PRO A 126 4.66 -0.86 -12.30
C PRO A 126 3.95 0.32 -11.66
N PHE A 127 2.61 0.31 -11.61
CA PHE A 127 1.84 1.35 -10.95
C PHE A 127 2.09 1.41 -9.44
N TRP A 128 2.20 0.26 -8.76
CA TRP A 128 2.48 0.25 -7.32
C TRP A 128 3.90 0.71 -7.00
N SER A 129 4.87 0.46 -7.89
CA SER A 129 6.20 1.06 -7.81
C SER A 129 6.15 2.59 -7.96
N ASP A 130 5.31 3.12 -8.85
CA ASP A 130 5.10 4.57 -9.00
C ASP A 130 4.44 5.18 -7.76
N VAL A 131 3.48 4.48 -7.15
CA VAL A 131 2.87 4.89 -5.87
C VAL A 131 3.93 4.94 -4.77
N LYS A 132 4.81 3.93 -4.63
CA LYS A 132 5.91 3.93 -3.65
C LYS A 132 6.86 5.12 -3.84
N ARG A 133 7.24 5.44 -5.10
CA ARG A 133 8.09 6.60 -5.42
C ARG A 133 7.41 7.93 -5.07
N HIS A 134 6.13 8.08 -5.41
CA HIS A 134 5.36 9.28 -5.05
C HIS A 134 5.28 9.49 -3.54
N ILE A 135 4.97 8.41 -2.84
CA ILE A 135 4.90 8.33 -1.38
C ILE A 135 6.23 8.69 -0.71
N SER A 136 7.36 8.39 -1.36
CA SER A 136 8.72 8.72 -0.87
C SER A 136 9.11 10.19 -1.10
N GLY A 137 8.29 10.96 -1.83
CA GLY A 137 8.59 12.33 -2.26
C GLY A 137 9.41 12.42 -3.54
N ASP A 138 9.79 11.31 -4.19
CA ASP A 138 10.68 11.30 -5.36
C ASP A 138 10.03 11.94 -6.60
N CYS A 139 8.71 11.83 -6.75
CA CYS A 139 7.95 12.15 -7.97
C CYS A 139 6.49 12.48 -7.67
N ASP A 140 5.80 13.12 -8.63
CA ASP A 140 4.34 13.25 -8.60
C ASP A 140 3.65 12.04 -9.26
N LEU A 141 2.58 11.52 -8.63
CA LEU A 141 1.86 10.35 -9.14
C LEU A 141 1.04 10.66 -10.40
N THR A 142 0.62 11.90 -10.62
CA THR A 142 -0.04 12.27 -11.89
C THR A 142 0.94 12.20 -13.05
N GLN A 143 2.14 12.78 -12.91
CA GLN A 143 3.19 12.70 -13.92
C GLN A 143 3.56 11.24 -14.25
N LEU A 144 3.81 10.42 -13.23
CA LEU A 144 4.12 8.99 -13.44
C LEU A 144 2.95 8.26 -14.13
N THR A 145 1.71 8.54 -13.75
CA THR A 145 0.50 7.98 -14.38
C THR A 145 0.42 8.34 -15.87
N ASP A 146 0.65 9.61 -16.21
CA ASP A 146 0.59 10.08 -17.59
C ASP A 146 1.66 9.41 -18.46
N ASP A 147 2.86 9.18 -17.92
CA ASP A 147 3.94 8.47 -18.62
C ASP A 147 3.66 6.97 -18.78
N ARG A 148 3.01 6.33 -17.80
CA ARG A 148 2.46 4.96 -17.97
C ARG A 148 1.40 4.91 -19.06
N MET A 149 0.53 5.91 -19.16
CA MET A 149 -0.49 5.99 -20.22
C MET A 149 0.10 6.24 -21.62
N LYS A 150 1.19 7.00 -21.72
CA LYS A 150 1.93 7.20 -22.98
C LYS A 150 2.60 5.90 -23.43
N SER A 151 3.28 5.22 -22.52
CA SER A 151 4.10 4.02 -22.80
C SER A 151 3.27 2.73 -22.96
N ASN A 152 2.21 2.52 -22.18
CA ASN A 152 1.36 1.34 -22.27
C ASN A 152 -0.10 1.70 -22.52
N ARG A 153 -0.52 1.61 -23.79
CA ARG A 153 -1.88 1.99 -24.22
C ARG A 153 -2.98 1.06 -23.70
N ASN A 154 -2.64 -0.18 -23.31
CA ASN A 154 -3.63 -1.22 -22.96
C ASN A 154 -4.38 -0.93 -21.65
N PHE A 155 -3.80 -0.16 -20.75
CA PHE A 155 -4.37 0.14 -19.42
C PHE A 155 -4.72 1.62 -19.24
N LYS A 156 -4.83 2.39 -20.33
CA LYS A 156 -5.17 3.83 -20.31
C LYS A 156 -6.43 4.19 -19.53
N ARG A 157 -7.43 3.30 -19.48
CA ARG A 157 -8.64 3.50 -18.66
C ARG A 157 -8.41 3.21 -17.18
N LEU A 158 -7.54 2.26 -16.84
CA LEU A 158 -7.32 1.81 -15.46
C LEU A 158 -6.39 2.72 -14.67
N TYR A 159 -5.29 3.22 -15.26
CA TYR A 159 -4.33 4.03 -14.53
C TYR A 159 -4.93 5.31 -13.90
N PRO A 160 -5.81 6.08 -14.55
CA PRO A 160 -6.48 7.23 -13.92
C PRO A 160 -7.33 6.83 -12.70
N LEU A 161 -8.12 5.75 -12.81
CA LEU A 161 -8.97 5.25 -11.73
C LEU A 161 -8.15 4.78 -10.53
N LEU A 162 -7.04 4.08 -10.79
CA LEU A 162 -6.08 3.63 -9.77
C LEU A 162 -5.40 4.84 -9.10
N LYS A 163 -4.98 5.84 -9.87
CA LYS A 163 -4.38 7.08 -9.36
C LYS A 163 -5.34 7.80 -8.43
N GLU A 164 -6.55 8.10 -8.89
CA GLU A 164 -7.56 8.80 -8.09
C GLU A 164 -7.88 8.03 -6.81
N GLY A 165 -8.11 6.72 -6.92
CA GLY A 165 -8.43 5.88 -5.78
C GLY A 165 -7.31 5.78 -4.74
N VAL A 166 -6.06 5.70 -5.18
CA VAL A 166 -4.90 5.74 -4.28
C VAL A 166 -4.74 7.13 -3.64
N LEU A 167 -4.81 8.21 -4.40
CA LEU A 167 -4.69 9.57 -3.85
C LEU A 167 -5.83 9.89 -2.86
N GLU A 168 -7.05 9.44 -3.12
CA GLU A 168 -8.17 9.58 -2.20
C GLU A 168 -7.96 8.75 -0.93
N LEU A 169 -7.56 7.48 -1.03
CA LEU A 169 -7.30 6.63 0.13
C LEU A 169 -6.13 7.16 0.99
N LEU A 170 -5.03 7.55 0.36
CA LEU A 170 -3.89 8.16 1.06
C LEU A 170 -4.33 9.47 1.75
N SER A 171 -4.98 10.39 1.02
CA SER A 171 -5.39 11.68 1.59
C SER A 171 -6.50 11.58 2.65
N ALA A 172 -7.45 10.65 2.52
CA ALA A 172 -8.57 10.51 3.46
C ALA A 172 -8.26 9.66 4.70
N LYS A 173 -7.31 8.71 4.62
CA LYS A 173 -7.04 7.75 5.71
C LYS A 173 -5.66 7.86 6.35
N LEU A 174 -4.66 8.47 5.69
CA LEU A 174 -3.43 8.88 6.40
C LEU A 174 -3.64 10.14 7.25
N ARG A 175 -4.66 10.97 6.93
CA ARG A 175 -5.07 12.14 7.73
C ARG A 175 -5.83 11.82 9.03
N TRP A 176 -5.76 10.58 9.53
CA TRP A 176 -6.22 10.26 10.89
C TRP A 176 -5.37 10.94 11.99
N SER A 177 -4.27 11.59 11.62
CA SER A 177 -3.74 12.74 12.36
C SER A 177 -3.51 13.91 11.38
N ASN A 178 -3.55 15.15 11.88
CA ASN A 178 -3.20 16.35 11.10
C ASN A 178 -1.68 16.53 10.94
N GLU A 179 -0.91 15.45 11.02
CA GLU A 179 0.54 15.47 11.24
C GLU A 179 1.29 14.68 10.17
N PRO A 180 2.58 15.00 9.94
CA PRO A 180 3.36 14.39 8.87
C PRO A 180 3.55 12.89 9.07
N VAL A 181 3.29 12.15 7.99
CA VAL A 181 3.56 10.71 7.89
C VAL A 181 4.93 10.54 7.23
N GLU A 182 5.83 9.82 7.89
CA GLU A 182 7.15 9.45 7.38
C GLU A 182 7.06 8.08 6.69
N ILE A 183 6.69 8.05 5.41
CA ILE A 183 6.53 6.76 4.74
C ILE A 183 7.89 6.22 4.29
N VAL A 184 8.45 5.32 5.11
CA VAL A 184 9.61 4.50 4.73
C VAL A 184 9.13 3.47 3.69
N PRO A 185 9.57 3.52 2.41
CA PRO A 185 9.04 2.71 1.31
C PRO A 185 9.54 1.25 1.33
N GLN A 186 9.58 0.63 2.51
CA GLN A 186 10.00 -0.75 2.68
C GLN A 186 8.90 -1.69 2.21
N SER A 187 9.29 -2.64 1.33
CA SER A 187 8.39 -3.67 0.84
C SER A 187 8.39 -4.83 1.83
N VAL A 188 7.19 -5.17 2.31
CA VAL A 188 6.96 -6.26 3.26
C VAL A 188 6.44 -7.48 2.50
N HIS A 189 7.02 -8.63 2.82
CA HIS A 189 6.76 -9.92 2.19
C HIS A 189 6.56 -10.97 3.29
N GLY A 190 5.69 -11.95 3.03
CA GLY A 190 5.39 -13.02 3.98
C GLY A 190 4.74 -14.21 3.28
N THR A 191 4.70 -15.35 3.96
CA THR A 191 4.08 -16.57 3.43
C THR A 191 3.31 -17.30 4.51
N LEU A 192 2.02 -17.54 4.27
CA LEU A 192 1.22 -18.49 5.04
C LEU A 192 1.29 -19.85 4.34
N ARG A 193 1.60 -20.91 5.10
CA ARG A 193 1.49 -22.30 4.65
C ARG A 193 0.23 -22.92 5.25
N ILE A 194 -0.48 -23.70 4.45
CA ILE A 194 -1.66 -24.47 4.84
C ILE A 194 -1.30 -25.92 4.53
N GLU A 195 -0.70 -26.60 5.51
CA GLU A 195 0.04 -27.85 5.32
C GLU A 195 -0.83 -29.01 4.84
N ASP A 196 -2.04 -29.13 5.39
CA ASP A 196 -3.07 -30.12 5.04
C ASP A 196 -3.59 -29.97 3.60
N LEU A 197 -3.54 -28.77 3.03
CA LEU A 197 -3.91 -28.52 1.63
C LEU A 197 -2.68 -28.46 0.70
N GLY A 198 -1.46 -28.66 1.23
CA GLY A 198 -0.20 -28.49 0.49
C GLY A 198 -0.01 -27.08 -0.08
N GLY A 199 -0.73 -26.09 0.44
CA GLY A 199 -0.90 -24.78 -0.18
C GLY A 199 -0.06 -23.68 0.48
N THR A 200 0.43 -22.74 -0.32
CA THR A 200 1.18 -21.56 0.12
C THR A 200 0.52 -20.29 -0.40
N ILE A 201 0.14 -19.41 0.52
CA ILE A 201 -0.38 -18.07 0.23
C ILE A 201 0.74 -17.05 0.42
N ARG A 202 1.06 -16.29 -0.63
CA ARG A 202 2.16 -15.31 -0.62
C ARG A 202 1.66 -13.88 -0.48
N ILE A 203 2.20 -13.16 0.49
CA ILE A 203 2.10 -11.71 0.58
C ILE A 203 3.33 -11.14 -0.12
N LYS A 204 3.08 -10.32 -1.13
CA LYS A 204 4.13 -9.62 -1.88
C LYS A 204 3.79 -8.14 -1.98
N ASP A 205 4.81 -7.31 -1.83
CA ASP A 205 4.74 -5.88 -2.07
C ASP A 205 3.76 -5.12 -1.15
N ALA A 206 3.49 -5.63 0.05
CA ALA A 206 2.85 -4.80 1.08
C ALA A 206 3.75 -3.59 1.37
N LEU A 207 3.16 -2.41 1.54
CA LEU A 207 3.87 -1.18 1.85
C LEU A 207 3.92 -0.97 3.36
N GLN A 208 5.11 -0.85 3.92
CA GLN A 208 5.28 -0.27 5.26
C GLN A 208 5.13 1.25 5.18
N ALA A 209 4.47 1.86 6.16
CA ALA A 209 4.40 3.31 6.32
C ALA A 209 4.53 3.67 7.79
N ARG A 210 5.36 4.66 8.13
CA ARG A 210 5.56 5.09 9.52
C ARG A 210 4.84 6.41 9.77
N VAL A 211 4.13 6.52 10.87
CA VAL A 211 3.38 7.71 11.28
C VAL A 211 4.08 8.26 12.53
N ARG A 212 4.53 9.53 12.47
CA ARG A 212 5.25 10.23 13.57
C ARG A 212 6.55 9.58 14.09
N GLY A 213 7.10 8.58 13.41
CA GLY A 213 8.19 7.78 13.97
C GLY A 213 7.74 6.69 14.97
N GLU A 214 6.48 6.76 15.46
CA GLU A 214 5.96 5.96 16.57
C GLU A 214 5.16 4.73 16.11
N TYR A 215 4.32 4.89 15.08
CA TYR A 215 3.40 3.84 14.63
C TYR A 215 3.76 3.36 13.23
N THR A 216 3.66 2.05 13.00
CA THR A 216 3.79 1.46 11.67
C THR A 216 2.39 1.27 11.08
N ARG A 217 2.27 1.13 9.76
CA ARG A 217 1.07 0.64 9.07
C ARG A 217 1.52 -0.23 7.91
N ILE A 218 0.88 -1.37 7.73
CA ILE A 218 1.21 -2.35 6.68
C ILE A 218 0.07 -2.38 5.68
N VAL A 219 0.24 -1.70 4.55
CA VAL A 219 -0.79 -1.52 3.52
C VAL A 219 -0.59 -2.52 2.39
N TYR A 220 -1.45 -3.55 2.34
CA TYR A 220 -1.48 -4.52 1.25
C TYR A 220 -2.46 -4.09 0.14
N PRO A 221 -2.03 -4.04 -1.13
CA PRO A 221 -2.91 -3.63 -2.21
C PRO A 221 -3.70 -4.80 -2.84
N TYR A 222 -5.02 -4.70 -2.81
CA TYR A 222 -5.90 -5.52 -3.63
C TYR A 222 -6.16 -4.83 -4.98
N PHE A 223 -5.40 -5.24 -5.99
CA PHE A 223 -5.58 -4.81 -7.38
C PHE A 223 -6.30 -5.87 -8.22
N SER A 224 -7.62 -5.79 -8.27
CA SER A 224 -8.45 -6.60 -9.16
C SER A 224 -9.50 -5.75 -9.84
N GLU A 225 -9.62 -5.80 -11.16
CA GLU A 225 -10.74 -5.13 -11.84
C GLU A 225 -12.06 -5.84 -11.51
N GLU A 226 -12.10 -7.17 -11.52
CA GLU A 226 -13.26 -7.94 -11.06
C GLU A 226 -12.77 -9.20 -10.30
N PRO A 227 -13.39 -9.55 -9.15
CA PRO A 227 -14.45 -8.82 -8.44
C PRO A 227 -13.87 -7.65 -7.61
N ALA A 228 -14.75 -6.75 -7.16
CA ALA A 228 -14.47 -5.90 -6.00
C ALA A 228 -14.28 -6.76 -4.74
N LEU A 229 -13.44 -6.34 -3.79
CA LEU A 229 -13.27 -7.09 -2.53
C LEU A 229 -14.47 -6.84 -1.59
N PRO A 230 -15.28 -7.86 -1.22
CA PRO A 230 -16.31 -7.70 -0.21
C PRO A 230 -15.69 -7.60 1.20
N GLU A 231 -16.48 -7.17 2.18
CA GLU A 231 -16.03 -7.04 3.57
C GLU A 231 -15.44 -8.34 4.15
N GLU A 232 -16.06 -9.48 3.84
CA GLU A 232 -15.50 -10.80 4.18
C GLU A 232 -14.13 -11.03 3.56
N GLY A 233 -13.92 -10.66 2.29
CA GLY A 233 -12.62 -10.78 1.63
C GLY A 233 -11.57 -9.85 2.23
N GLY A 234 -11.98 -8.67 2.72
CA GLY A 234 -11.14 -7.80 3.54
C GLY A 234 -10.73 -8.48 4.85
N ARG A 235 -11.70 -9.06 5.57
CA ARG A 235 -11.50 -9.78 6.84
C ARG A 235 -10.57 -10.99 6.69
N LEU A 236 -10.84 -11.86 5.70
CA LEU A 236 -9.99 -13.01 5.37
C LEU A 236 -8.58 -12.59 4.96
N GLY A 237 -8.45 -11.52 4.16
CA GLY A 237 -7.15 -10.98 3.78
C GLY A 237 -6.36 -10.45 4.97
N LEU A 238 -7.00 -9.73 5.89
CA LEU A 238 -6.38 -9.25 7.12
C LEU A 238 -5.91 -10.41 8.01
N TRP A 239 -6.71 -11.47 8.15
CA TRP A 239 -6.29 -12.67 8.86
C TRP A 239 -5.05 -13.31 8.23
N VAL A 240 -5.01 -13.51 6.90
CA VAL A 240 -3.79 -14.03 6.23
C VAL A 240 -2.58 -13.12 6.48
N MET A 241 -2.76 -11.78 6.46
CA MET A 241 -1.69 -10.85 6.80
C MET A 241 -1.15 -11.07 8.21
N GLN A 242 -2.03 -11.25 9.19
CA GLN A 242 -1.63 -11.50 10.58
C GLN A 242 -0.92 -12.85 10.77
N GLN A 243 -1.36 -13.91 10.06
CA GLN A 243 -0.70 -15.22 10.14
C GLN A 243 0.64 -15.29 9.38
N ALA A 244 0.82 -14.50 8.33
CA ALA A 244 2.02 -14.54 7.47
C ALA A 244 3.08 -13.49 7.82
N LEU A 245 2.74 -12.48 8.64
CA LEU A 245 3.61 -11.37 9.03
C LEU A 245 3.68 -11.25 10.56
N THR A 246 4.04 -12.35 11.21
CA THR A 246 4.01 -12.53 12.68
C THR A 246 4.93 -11.60 13.47
N GLU A 247 5.91 -10.97 12.81
CA GLU A 247 6.85 -9.99 13.41
C GLU A 247 6.25 -8.57 13.50
N LEU A 248 5.05 -8.33 12.97
CA LEU A 248 4.43 -7.01 12.83
C LEU A 248 3.08 -6.95 13.56
N ASP A 249 2.70 -5.77 14.07
CA ASP A 249 1.47 -5.60 14.85
C ASP A 249 0.22 -5.95 14.00
N PRO A 250 -0.60 -6.93 14.43
CA PRO A 250 -1.88 -7.26 13.80
C PRO A 250 -2.81 -6.07 13.61
N GLY A 251 -2.78 -5.10 14.54
CA GLY A 251 -3.54 -3.85 14.56
C GLY A 251 -3.10 -2.82 13.52
N ASP A 252 -1.94 -3.01 12.88
CA ASP A 252 -1.36 -2.14 11.85
C ASP A 252 -1.59 -2.63 10.42
N MET A 253 -2.07 -3.86 10.25
CA MET A 253 -2.42 -4.47 8.96
C MET A 253 -3.59 -3.76 8.29
N ARG A 254 -3.49 -3.47 6.99
CA ARG A 254 -4.54 -2.79 6.18
C ARG A 254 -4.60 -3.39 4.77
N ILE A 255 -5.80 -3.43 4.19
CA ILE A 255 -6.00 -3.75 2.77
C ILE A 255 -6.68 -2.57 2.08
N ILE A 256 -6.19 -2.20 0.89
CA ILE A 256 -6.82 -1.21 0.01
C ILE A 256 -7.38 -1.87 -1.25
N ASP A 257 -8.64 -1.60 -1.59
CA ASP A 257 -9.17 -1.75 -2.95
C ASP A 257 -9.22 -0.36 -3.58
N ALA A 258 -8.15 0.00 -4.30
CA ALA A 258 -8.00 1.32 -4.89
C ALA A 258 -9.10 1.63 -5.92
N LEU A 259 -9.56 0.63 -6.68
CA LEU A 259 -10.59 0.83 -7.71
C LEU A 259 -11.98 1.11 -7.10
N ARG A 260 -12.21 0.73 -5.84
CA ARG A 260 -13.45 0.99 -5.09
C ARG A 260 -13.28 2.04 -3.99
N ARG A 261 -12.11 2.67 -3.87
CA ARG A 261 -11.78 3.62 -2.78
C ARG A 261 -12.11 3.02 -1.39
N THR A 262 -11.99 1.70 -1.26
CA THR A 262 -12.40 0.93 -0.08
C THR A 262 -11.17 0.47 0.71
N PHE A 263 -11.32 0.41 2.04
CA PHE A 263 -10.25 0.18 3.00
C PHE A 263 -10.71 -0.77 4.08
N PHE A 264 -9.90 -1.78 4.39
CA PHE A 264 -10.16 -2.77 5.42
C PHE A 264 -9.07 -2.68 6.50
N ALA A 265 -9.49 -2.66 7.76
CA ALA A 265 -8.65 -2.54 8.93
C ALA A 265 -9.22 -3.39 10.08
N PRO A 266 -8.39 -3.94 10.99
CA PRO A 266 -8.87 -4.67 12.16
C PRO A 266 -9.89 -3.91 13.01
N GLN A 267 -9.81 -2.57 13.02
CA GLN A 267 -10.73 -1.70 13.78
C GLN A 267 -12.08 -1.47 13.08
N THR A 268 -12.16 -1.60 11.74
CA THR A 268 -13.39 -1.38 10.96
C THR A 268 -13.96 -2.66 10.36
N THR A 269 -13.16 -3.72 10.34
CA THR A 269 -13.42 -5.03 9.75
C THR A 269 -12.81 -6.07 10.70
N PRO A 270 -13.35 -6.19 11.92
CA PRO A 270 -12.76 -7.03 12.96
C PRO A 270 -12.83 -8.51 12.59
N LEU A 271 -11.88 -9.28 13.12
CA LEU A 271 -11.93 -10.73 13.00
C LEU A 271 -13.05 -11.31 13.88
N GLN A 272 -13.67 -12.38 13.39
CA GLN A 272 -14.79 -13.10 13.99
C GLN A 272 -14.37 -14.44 14.61
N GLY A 273 -13.12 -14.88 14.38
CA GLY A 273 -12.59 -16.16 14.88
C GLY A 273 -12.92 -17.37 14.00
N ASN A 274 -13.56 -17.17 12.85
CA ASN A 274 -13.89 -18.22 11.87
C ASN A 274 -13.10 -18.10 10.56
N GLU A 275 -12.19 -17.11 10.45
CA GLU A 275 -11.46 -16.79 9.21
C GLU A 275 -10.69 -17.99 8.68
N GLU A 276 -10.03 -18.73 9.56
CA GLU A 276 -9.26 -19.91 9.17
C GLU A 276 -10.14 -20.98 8.50
N ALA A 277 -11.28 -21.29 9.11
CA ALA A 277 -12.22 -22.27 8.57
C ALA A 277 -12.78 -21.83 7.21
N VAL A 278 -13.25 -20.58 7.11
CA VAL A 278 -13.80 -20.01 5.87
C VAL A 278 -12.73 -19.93 4.77
N PHE A 279 -11.49 -19.55 5.11
CA PHE A 279 -10.38 -19.50 4.15
C PHE A 279 -10.02 -20.91 3.66
N ARG A 280 -9.89 -21.89 4.57
CA ARG A 280 -9.60 -23.29 4.24
C ARG A 280 -10.69 -23.89 3.34
N GLU A 281 -11.97 -23.69 3.66
CA GLU A 281 -13.09 -24.18 2.86
C GLU A 281 -13.09 -23.59 1.45
N ASN A 282 -12.97 -22.26 1.33
CA ASN A 282 -12.89 -21.57 0.05
C ASN A 282 -11.67 -22.03 -0.77
N TYR A 283 -10.53 -22.27 -0.11
CA TYR A 283 -9.31 -22.69 -0.79
C TYR A 283 -9.35 -24.16 -1.24
N MET A 284 -9.88 -25.06 -0.41
CA MET A 284 -10.11 -26.46 -0.77
C MET A 284 -11.07 -26.58 -1.96
N SER A 285 -12.17 -25.80 -1.95
CA SER A 285 -13.12 -25.71 -3.07
C SER A 285 -12.45 -25.23 -4.36
N LEU A 286 -11.58 -24.20 -4.25
CA LEU A 286 -10.81 -23.66 -5.36
C LEU A 286 -9.78 -24.66 -5.94
N ILE A 287 -9.07 -25.39 -5.08
CA ILE A 287 -8.13 -26.45 -5.49
C ILE A 287 -8.87 -27.55 -6.25
N GLY A 288 -10.00 -28.04 -5.71
CA GLY A 288 -10.82 -29.03 -6.39
C GLY A 288 -11.41 -28.55 -7.73
N GLU A 289 -11.76 -27.26 -7.87
CA GLU A 289 -12.13 -26.70 -9.18
C GLU A 289 -10.96 -26.69 -10.16
N TRP A 290 -9.77 -26.26 -9.72
CA TRP A 290 -8.56 -26.24 -10.55
C TRP A 290 -8.13 -27.63 -11.00
N GLU A 291 -8.21 -28.64 -10.14
CA GLU A 291 -7.92 -30.03 -10.49
C GLU A 291 -8.89 -30.56 -11.55
N ARG A 292 -10.21 -30.37 -11.38
CA ARG A 292 -11.19 -30.73 -12.42
C ARG A 292 -10.88 -30.05 -13.76
N LEU A 293 -10.55 -28.75 -13.72
CA LEU A 293 -10.23 -27.98 -14.93
C LEU A 293 -8.92 -28.40 -15.63
N LYS A 294 -8.01 -29.12 -14.95
CA LYS A 294 -6.80 -29.69 -15.57
C LYS A 294 -7.08 -30.93 -16.42
N HIS A 295 -8.20 -31.61 -16.17
CA HIS A 295 -8.62 -32.79 -16.92
C HIS A 295 -9.62 -32.47 -18.06
N GLU A 296 -9.97 -31.19 -18.20
CA GLU A 296 -10.64 -30.60 -19.38
C GLU A 296 -9.65 -30.01 -20.41
#